data_AF-A0A1G7L6X6-F1
#
_entry.id   AF-A0A1G7L6X6-F1
#
_cell.length_a   1.000
_cell.length_b   1.000
_cell.length_c   1.000
_cell.angle_alpha   90.00
_cell.angle_beta   90.00
_cell.angle_gamma   90.00
#
_symmetry.space_group_name_H-M   'P 1'
#
loop_
_entity.id
_entity.type
_entity.pdbx_description
1 polymer ?
#
loop_
_entity_poly.entity_id
_entity_poly.type
_entity_poly.pdbx_seq_one_letter_code
_entity_poly.pdbx_strand_id
1 'polypeptide(L)'
;MLAVVIAVNQLESHVLQPLLLGRAVKLHPLAVVLALAAGLLVAGLAGALLVVPLLAVLNSVTRSLLSDADEHVLPSDVRTSEPEESGPDEPRLDTDRGGTPAEPGPAIVPCDRDHRTVT
;
A
#
# COMPACT_ATOMS: atom_id res chain seq x y z
N MET A 1 -21.25 14.68 -38.80
CA MET A 1 -21.30 14.93 -37.34
C MET A 1 -20.40 14.00 -36.56
N LEU A 2 -20.56 12.68 -36.68
CA LEU A 2 -19.80 11.69 -35.92
C LEU A 2 -18.27 11.77 -36.10
N ALA A 3 -17.77 12.05 -37.31
CA ALA A 3 -16.34 12.26 -37.57
C ALA A 3 -15.75 13.48 -36.84
N VAL A 4 -16.52 14.57 -36.70
CA VAL A 4 -16.10 15.78 -35.98
C VAL A 4 -16.07 15.52 -34.49
N VAL A 5 -17.05 14.78 -33.96
CA VAL A 5 -17.10 14.37 -32.55
C VAL A 5 -15.93 13.42 -32.23
N ILE A 6 -15.61 12.46 -33.11
CA ILE A 6 -14.43 11.60 -32.94
C ILE A 6 -13.14 12.43 -32.96
N ALA A 7 -13.01 13.41 -33.87
CA ALA A 7 -11.83 14.24 -33.93
C ALA A 7 -11.62 15.08 -32.65
N VAL A 8 -12.70 15.65 -32.09
CA VAL A 8 -12.65 16.41 -30.83
C VAL A 8 -12.41 15.48 -29.64
N ASN A 9 -13.06 14.32 -29.59
CA ASN A 9 -12.88 13.35 -28.51
C ASN A 9 -11.48 12.73 -28.50
N GLN A 10 -10.88 12.51 -29.68
CA GLN A 10 -9.47 12.12 -29.79
C GLN A 10 -8.55 13.26 -29.31
N LEU A 11 -8.87 14.52 -29.60
CA LEU A 11 -8.07 15.65 -29.13
C LEU A 11 -8.16 15.84 -27.59
N GLU A 12 -9.34 15.65 -27.01
CA GLU A 12 -9.55 15.68 -25.56
C GLU A 12 -8.90 14.48 -24.85
N SER A 13 -9.07 13.27 -25.38
CA SER A 13 -8.59 12.04 -24.75
C SER A 13 -7.09 11.80 -24.93
N HIS A 14 -6.51 12.19 -26.07
CA HIS A 14 -5.10 11.88 -26.37
C HIS A 14 -4.11 12.97 -25.94
N VAL A 15 -4.57 14.20 -25.68
CA VAL A 15 -3.68 15.33 -25.35
C VAL A 15 -4.07 15.99 -24.04
N LEU A 16 -5.36 16.28 -23.83
CA LEU A 16 -5.81 17.00 -22.63
C LEU A 16 -5.83 16.08 -21.39
N GLN A 17 -6.28 14.83 -21.50
CA GLN A 17 -6.22 13.87 -20.37
C GLN A 17 -4.80 13.52 -19.90
N PRO A 18 -3.82 13.19 -20.77
CA PRO A 18 -2.46 12.90 -20.32
C PRO A 18 -1.67 14.16 -19.93
N LEU A 19 -2.03 15.37 -20.37
CA LEU A 19 -1.40 16.59 -19.86
C LEU A 19 -1.83 16.93 -18.43
N LEU A 20 -3.07 16.59 -18.05
CA LEU A 20 -3.57 16.79 -16.70
C LEU A 20 -3.05 15.72 -15.71
N LEU A 21 -2.75 14.49 -16.15
CA LEU A 21 -2.26 13.39 -15.30
C LEU A 21 -0.74 13.06 -15.46
N GLY A 22 -0.17 13.31 -16.63
CA GLY A 22 1.11 12.75 -17.08
C GLY A 22 2.34 13.63 -16.85
N ARG A 23 2.22 14.79 -16.19
CA ARG A 23 3.39 15.62 -15.84
C ARG A 23 4.10 15.22 -14.55
N ALA A 24 3.47 14.41 -13.70
CA ALA A 24 3.99 14.01 -12.41
C ALA A 24 4.60 12.58 -12.36
N VAL A 25 4.35 11.73 -13.35
CA VAL A 25 4.85 10.32 -13.36
C VAL A 25 5.96 10.10 -14.40
N LYS A 26 6.66 11.17 -14.76
CA LYS A 26 7.31 11.34 -16.08
C LYS A 26 8.45 10.39 -16.45
N LEU A 27 8.92 9.50 -15.59
CA LEU A 27 10.07 8.65 -15.95
C LEU A 27 9.92 7.16 -15.61
N HIS A 28 9.10 6.77 -14.62
CA HIS A 28 9.11 5.39 -14.15
C HIS A 28 8.37 4.40 -15.07
N PRO A 29 7.09 4.62 -15.48
CA PRO A 29 6.38 3.64 -16.32
C PRO A 29 6.93 3.55 -17.74
N LEU A 30 7.36 4.68 -18.30
CA LEU A 30 7.98 4.73 -19.63
C LEU A 30 9.31 3.96 -19.65
N ALA A 31 10.13 4.08 -18.59
CA ALA A 31 11.38 3.33 -18.46
C ALA A 31 11.14 1.81 -18.46
N VAL A 32 10.08 1.34 -17.78
CA VAL A 32 9.73 -0.09 -17.79
C VAL A 32 9.36 -0.56 -19.20
N VAL A 33 8.50 0.16 -19.90
CA VAL A 33 8.06 -0.20 -21.27
C VAL A 33 9.22 -0.19 -22.25
N LEU A 34 10.09 0.83 -22.19
CA LEU A 34 11.26 0.93 -23.07
C LEU A 34 12.27 -0.19 -22.79
N ALA A 35 12.54 -0.51 -21.53
CA ALA A 35 13.43 -1.62 -21.17
C ALA A 35 12.85 -2.97 -21.62
N LEU A 36 11.53 -3.17 -21.49
CA LEU A 36 10.87 -4.39 -21.97
C LEU A 36 10.97 -4.52 -23.49
N ALA A 37 10.70 -3.43 -24.23
CA ALA A 37 10.85 -3.40 -25.67
C ALA A 37 12.30 -3.69 -26.08
N ALA A 38 13.29 -3.06 -25.44
CA ALA A 38 14.70 -3.33 -25.71
C ALA A 38 15.07 -4.81 -25.43
N GLY A 39 14.60 -5.38 -24.30
CA GLY A 39 14.81 -6.79 -23.97
C GLY A 39 14.18 -7.74 -25.00
N LEU A 40 12.98 -7.41 -25.48
CA LEU A 40 12.30 -8.12 -26.56
C LEU A 40 13.10 -8.07 -27.87
N LEU A 41 13.71 -6.95 -28.21
CA LEU A 41 14.48 -6.82 -29.44
C LEU A 41 15.83 -7.56 -29.38
N VAL A 42 16.51 -7.55 -28.23
CA VAL A 42 17.86 -8.14 -28.08
C VAL A 42 17.80 -9.66 -27.90
N ALA A 43 16.85 -10.17 -27.10
CA ALA A 43 16.78 -11.59 -26.73
C ALA A 43 15.35 -12.17 -26.79
N GLY A 44 14.40 -11.47 -27.41
CA GLY A 44 13.02 -11.94 -27.52
C GLY A 44 12.32 -12.03 -26.16
N LEU A 45 11.48 -13.06 -26.03
CA LEU A 45 10.70 -13.27 -24.81
C LEU A 45 11.59 -13.55 -23.59
N ALA A 46 12.74 -14.22 -23.78
CA ALA A 46 13.70 -14.45 -22.72
C ALA A 46 14.25 -13.13 -22.16
N GLY A 47 14.54 -12.15 -23.02
CA GLY A 47 14.94 -10.81 -22.61
C GLY A 47 13.84 -10.07 -21.85
N ALA A 48 12.59 -10.18 -22.32
CA ALA A 48 11.44 -9.56 -21.67
C ALA A 48 11.27 -10.00 -20.20
N LEU A 49 11.46 -11.30 -19.92
CA LEU A 49 11.33 -11.86 -18.57
C LEU A 49 12.42 -11.36 -17.62
N LEU A 50 13.65 -11.16 -18.12
CA LEU A 50 14.78 -10.69 -17.32
C LEU A 50 14.74 -9.18 -17.03
N VAL A 51 13.98 -8.41 -17.81
CA VAL A 51 13.89 -6.95 -17.62
C VAL A 51 13.27 -6.58 -16.27
N VAL A 52 12.25 -7.31 -15.82
CA VAL A 52 11.56 -7.02 -14.56
C VAL A 52 12.49 -7.06 -13.34
N PRO A 53 13.22 -8.16 -13.06
CA PRO A 53 14.15 -8.19 -11.93
C PRO A 53 15.31 -7.21 -12.10
N LEU A 54 15.79 -6.97 -13.34
CA LEU A 54 16.87 -6.02 -13.58
C LEU A 54 16.45 -4.57 -13.26
N LEU A 55 15.25 -4.18 -13.67
CA LEU A 55 14.67 -2.88 -13.33
C LEU A 55 14.47 -2.71 -11.83
N ALA A 56 14.06 -3.77 -11.12
CA ALA A 56 13.91 -3.73 -9.67
C ALA A 56 15.25 -3.44 -8.97
N VAL A 57 16.33 -4.10 -9.39
CA VAL A 57 17.68 -3.84 -8.87
C VAL A 57 18.13 -2.42 -9.21
N LEU A 58 17.95 -2.00 -10.47
CA LEU A 58 18.33 -0.66 -10.91
C LEU A 58 17.57 0.43 -10.14
N ASN A 59 16.27 0.23 -9.90
CA ASN A 59 15.45 1.13 -9.12
C ASN A 59 15.91 1.19 -7.65
N SER A 60 16.24 0.05 -7.04
CA SER A 60 16.79 0.01 -5.67
C SER A 60 18.13 0.73 -5.57
N VAL A 61 19.04 0.54 -6.53
CA VAL A 61 20.32 1.26 -6.57
C VAL A 61 20.11 2.75 -6.78
N THR A 62 19.28 3.14 -7.75
CA THR A 62 18.97 4.55 -8.04
C THR A 62 18.36 5.23 -6.82
N ARG A 63 17.40 4.57 -6.15
CA ARG A 63 16.80 5.07 -4.93
C ARG A 63 17.82 5.14 -3.79
N SER A 64 18.70 4.16 -3.64
CA SER A 64 19.75 4.18 -2.62
C SER A 64 20.74 5.33 -2.83
N LEU A 65 21.14 5.61 -4.07
CA LEU A 65 22.08 6.69 -4.36
C LEU A 65 21.42 8.08 -4.33
N LEU A 66 20.12 8.16 -4.63
CA LEU A 66 19.37 9.42 -4.61
C LEU A 66 18.77 9.72 -3.22
N SER A 67 18.55 8.70 -2.38
CA SER A 67 18.01 8.84 -1.02
C SER A 67 18.99 9.41 0.01
N ASP A 68 20.27 9.60 -0.31
CA ASP A 68 21.18 10.41 0.54
C ASP A 68 20.75 11.89 0.61
N ALA A 69 19.75 12.32 -0.17
CA ALA A 69 19.18 13.67 -0.16
C ALA A 69 17.78 13.78 0.49
N ASP A 70 17.16 12.67 0.91
CA ASP A 70 15.82 12.62 1.52
C ASP A 70 15.87 11.98 2.92
N GLU A 71 16.83 12.40 3.72
CA GLU A 71 16.73 12.30 5.18
C GLU A 71 15.62 13.27 5.59
N HIS A 72 14.40 12.77 5.80
CA HIS A 72 13.25 13.29 6.60
C HIS A 72 11.90 12.64 6.18
N VAL A 73 11.90 11.41 5.63
CA VAL A 73 10.67 10.59 5.61
C VAL A 73 10.52 9.92 6.98
N LEU A 74 9.85 10.63 7.90
CA LEU A 74 9.47 10.10 9.21
C LEU A 74 8.64 8.80 9.02
N PRO A 75 9.01 7.67 9.65
CA PRO A 75 8.39 6.34 9.46
C PRO A 75 6.91 6.19 9.87
N SER A 76 6.20 7.28 10.18
CA SER A 76 4.90 7.26 10.86
C SER A 76 3.67 7.09 9.94
N ASP A 77 3.81 7.11 8.61
CA ASP A 77 2.66 7.04 7.69
C ASP A 77 2.65 5.82 6.76
N VAL A 78 3.43 4.78 7.08
CA VAL A 78 3.21 3.45 6.46
C VAL A 78 2.16 2.71 7.27
N ARG A 79 0.88 3.04 7.03
CA ARG A 79 -0.22 2.14 7.41
C ARG A 79 -0.15 0.90 6.52
N THR A 80 0.61 -0.09 6.95
CA THR A 80 0.36 -1.49 6.59
C THR A 80 -1.10 -1.74 6.88
N SER A 81 -1.90 -2.02 5.86
CA SER A 81 -3.29 -2.44 6.03
C SER A 81 -3.32 -3.54 7.09
N GLU A 82 -3.97 -3.25 8.21
CA GLU A 82 -4.30 -4.25 9.22
C GLU A 82 -4.95 -5.43 8.47
N PRO A 83 -4.51 -6.67 8.70
CA PRO A 83 -5.23 -7.82 8.18
C PRO A 83 -6.63 -7.72 8.76
N GLU A 84 -7.63 -7.40 7.92
CA GLU A 84 -9.01 -7.63 8.29
C GLU A 84 -9.12 -9.11 8.64
N GLU A 85 -9.29 -9.34 9.94
CA GLU A 85 -9.59 -10.62 10.54
C GLU A 85 -10.90 -11.11 9.91
N SER A 86 -10.77 -11.93 8.87
CA SER A 86 -11.86 -12.69 8.27
C SER A 86 -12.29 -13.77 9.26
N GLY A 87 -12.96 -13.36 10.33
CA GLY A 87 -13.70 -14.22 11.26
C GLY A 87 -15.18 -14.23 10.88
N PRO A 88 -15.88 -15.38 10.86
CA PRO A 88 -17.27 -15.45 10.40
C PRO A 88 -18.21 -14.64 11.32
N ASP A 89 -19.17 -13.93 10.73
CA ASP A 89 -20.33 -13.36 11.44
C ASP A 89 -21.10 -14.47 12.16
N GLU A 90 -20.79 -14.69 13.45
CA GLU A 90 -21.63 -15.50 14.33
C GLU A 90 -22.94 -14.71 14.58
N PRO A 91 -24.10 -15.21 14.14
CA PRO A 91 -25.36 -14.54 14.42
C PRO A 91 -25.60 -14.61 15.91
N ARG A 92 -25.53 -13.46 16.57
CA ARG A 92 -25.83 -13.28 17.98
C ARG A 92 -27.28 -13.74 18.24
N LEU A 93 -27.46 -14.98 18.67
CA LEU A 93 -28.74 -15.47 19.17
C LEU A 93 -29.05 -14.75 20.46
N ASP A 94 -30.08 -13.90 20.40
CA ASP A 94 -30.75 -13.32 21.56
C ASP A 94 -31.28 -14.46 22.44
N THR A 95 -30.53 -14.81 23.47
CA THR A 95 -31.05 -15.62 24.58
C THR A 95 -31.74 -14.66 25.54
N ASP A 96 -33.05 -14.54 25.35
CA ASP A 96 -33.99 -14.23 26.42
C ASP A 96 -33.70 -15.15 27.62
N ARG A 97 -33.24 -14.55 28.73
CA ARG A 97 -33.32 -15.17 30.06
C ARG A 97 -33.46 -14.08 31.11
N GLY A 98 -34.70 -13.83 31.51
CA GLY A 98 -35.03 -13.06 32.70
C GLY A 98 -34.42 -13.65 33.98
N GLY A 99 -34.16 -12.76 34.95
CA GLY A 99 -33.77 -13.14 36.31
C GLY A 99 -32.94 -12.07 37.03
N THR A 100 -33.61 -11.17 37.74
CA THR A 100 -33.23 -10.37 38.94
C THR A 100 -32.26 -11.08 39.92
N PRO A 101 -31.58 -10.43 40.92
CA PRO A 101 -31.34 -9.02 41.25
C PRO A 101 -29.85 -8.63 41.34
N ALA A 102 -29.59 -7.32 41.38
CA ALA A 102 -28.34 -6.74 41.87
C ALA A 102 -28.11 -7.11 43.35
N GLU A 103 -26.91 -7.61 43.67
CA GLU A 103 -26.33 -7.52 45.02
C GLU A 103 -24.81 -7.29 44.95
N PRO A 104 -24.25 -6.57 45.94
CA PRO A 104 -22.96 -5.87 45.85
C PRO A 104 -21.83 -6.66 46.54
N GLY A 105 -20.63 -6.65 45.96
CA GLY A 105 -19.46 -7.33 46.52
C GLY A 105 -18.14 -6.62 46.23
N PRO A 106 -17.12 -6.77 47.10
CA PRO A 106 -16.48 -5.61 47.72
C PRO A 106 -15.00 -5.41 47.36
N ALA A 107 -14.51 -4.23 47.76
CA ALA A 107 -13.17 -3.93 48.26
C ALA A 107 -11.96 -4.33 47.39
N ILE A 108 -11.52 -3.37 46.59
CA ILE A 108 -10.13 -3.21 46.14
C ILE A 108 -9.19 -3.16 47.36
N VAL A 109 -8.44 -4.25 47.59
CA VAL A 109 -7.26 -4.28 48.45
C VAL A 109 -6.03 -4.05 47.56
N PRO A 110 -5.25 -2.97 47.76
CA PRO A 110 -3.98 -2.81 47.08
C PRO A 110 -2.89 -3.60 47.82
N CYS A 111 -2.40 -4.69 47.22
CA CYS A 111 -1.19 -5.36 47.71
C CYS A 111 0.05 -4.57 47.27
N ASP A 112 0.50 -3.75 48.22
CA ASP A 112 1.85 -3.23 48.40
C ASP A 112 2.91 -4.28 48.01
N ARG A 113 3.71 -3.98 46.99
CA ARG A 113 4.93 -4.74 46.65
C ARG A 113 6.10 -3.77 46.72
N ASP A 114 6.33 -3.28 47.92
CA ASP A 114 7.61 -2.74 48.31
C ASP A 114 8.31 -3.73 49.25
N HIS A 115 9.64 -3.71 49.16
CA HIS A 115 10.61 -4.36 50.03
C HIS A 115 10.93 -5.86 49.88
N ARG A 116 12.17 -6.07 49.40
CA ARG A 116 13.26 -6.82 50.07
C ARG A 116 13.02 -8.34 50.23
N THR A 117 13.95 -9.24 49.95
CA THR A 117 15.35 -9.29 50.39
C THR A 117 15.89 -10.66 49.94
N VAL A 118 17.18 -10.71 49.59
CA VAL A 118 18.11 -11.83 49.90
C VAL A 118 17.92 -13.13 49.11
N THR A 119 18.80 -13.39 48.16
CA THR A 119 20.00 -14.25 48.33
C THR A 119 20.97 -13.98 47.19
#